data_AF-A0A3N1P9D6-F1
#
_entry.id   AF-A0A3N1P9D6-F1
#
_cell.length_a   1.000
_cell.length_b   1.000
_cell.length_c   1.000
_cell.angle_alpha   90.00
_cell.angle_beta   90.00
_cell.angle_gamma   90.00
#
_symmetry.space_group_name_H-M   'P 1'
#
loop_
_entity.id
_entity.type
_entity.pdbx_description
1 polymer ?
#
loop_
_entity_poly.entity_id
_entity_poly.type
_entity_poly.pdbx_seq_one_letter_code
_entity_poly.pdbx_strand_id
1 'polypeptide(L)'
;MKFLIAVLFVFPVLCFASTEKLTLHELMKHSDVAGVLTVETYKVLDSGKIILKGRASSVFKGEMASVTVVVPKASDADADAKKYFFIGNCNSYVKKGGVCSVVSSRIGVQTIFPFDEGGEHILASRESFLTTRDGSFYMPDSYVDAFLVKHGRIFAFVKWSAIVEAVKSEVEGR
;
A
#
# COMPACT_ATOMS: atom_id res chain seq x y z
N MET A 1 49.04 -21.90 2.88
CA MET A 1 48.33 -20.59 2.97
C MET A 1 47.94 -20.03 1.59
N LYS A 2 47.32 -20.81 0.68
CA LYS A 2 46.79 -20.29 -0.61
C LYS A 2 45.27 -20.46 -0.75
N PHE A 3 44.64 -21.30 0.07
CA PHE A 3 43.21 -21.59 0.03
C PHE A 3 42.35 -20.72 0.96
N LEU A 4 42.95 -19.95 1.88
CA LEU A 4 42.20 -19.12 2.83
C LEU A 4 41.60 -17.86 2.19
N ILE A 5 42.25 -17.34 1.15
CA ILE A 5 41.80 -16.14 0.43
C ILE A 5 40.57 -16.44 -0.44
N ALA A 6 40.47 -17.65 -1.01
CA ALA A 6 39.32 -18.03 -1.83
C ALA A 6 38.01 -18.08 -1.02
N VAL A 7 38.04 -18.54 0.23
CA VAL A 7 36.83 -18.60 1.09
C VAL A 7 36.33 -17.20 1.46
N LEU A 8 37.24 -16.23 1.65
CA LEU A 8 36.91 -14.83 1.94
C LEU A 8 36.32 -14.08 0.74
N PHE A 9 36.56 -14.53 -0.50
CA PHE A 9 35.99 -13.93 -1.70
C PHE A 9 34.72 -14.62 -2.21
N VAL A 10 34.47 -15.89 -1.86
CA VAL A 10 33.25 -16.60 -2.27
C VAL A 10 32.06 -16.31 -1.35
N PHE A 11 32.30 -16.05 -0.06
CA PHE A 11 31.23 -15.72 0.90
C PHE A 11 30.53 -14.35 0.71
N PRO A 12 31.20 -13.25 0.32
CA PRO A 12 30.49 -11.97 0.12
C PRO A 12 29.68 -11.93 -1.19
N VAL A 13 29.98 -12.79 -2.18
CA VAL A 13 29.29 -12.79 -3.48
C VAL A 13 27.95 -13.53 -3.43
N LEU A 14 27.74 -14.43 -2.47
CA LEU A 14 26.44 -15.08 -2.24
C LEU A 14 25.56 -14.33 -1.24
N CYS A 15 26.08 -13.28 -0.61
CA CYS A 15 25.32 -12.34 0.22
C CYS A 15 24.77 -11.15 -0.57
N PHE A 16 24.43 -11.36 -1.86
CA PHE A 16 23.30 -10.60 -2.41
C PHE A 16 22.07 -11.08 -1.64
N ALA A 17 21.79 -10.40 -0.53
CA ALA A 17 20.51 -10.51 0.14
C ALA A 17 19.45 -10.37 -0.95
N SER A 18 18.76 -11.47 -1.24
CA SER A 18 17.53 -11.46 -2.01
C SER A 18 16.61 -10.47 -1.29
N THR A 19 16.55 -9.23 -1.77
CA THR A 19 15.51 -8.31 -1.35
C THR A 19 14.23 -8.93 -1.84
N GLU A 20 13.44 -9.50 -0.91
CA GLU A 20 12.11 -10.02 -1.22
C GLU A 20 11.35 -8.92 -1.96
N LYS A 21 11.00 -9.22 -3.21
CA LYS A 21 10.34 -8.29 -4.12
C LYS A 21 8.88 -8.17 -3.70
N LEU A 22 8.53 -7.09 -3.02
CA LEU A 22 7.15 -6.88 -2.59
C LEU A 22 6.25 -6.57 -3.80
N THR A 23 5.44 -7.53 -4.22
CA THR A 23 4.46 -7.37 -5.33
C THR A 23 3.05 -7.07 -4.80
N LEU A 24 2.16 -6.56 -5.68
CA LEU A 24 0.73 -6.44 -5.34
C LEU A 24 0.13 -7.80 -4.99
N HIS A 25 0.53 -8.86 -5.70
CA HIS A 25 0.15 -10.24 -5.38
C HIS A 25 0.50 -10.62 -3.94
N GLU A 26 1.73 -10.37 -3.50
CA GLU A 26 2.16 -10.68 -2.13
C GLU A 26 1.41 -9.86 -1.08
N LEU A 27 1.23 -8.55 -1.32
CA LEU A 27 0.44 -7.69 -0.44
C LEU A 27 -1.00 -8.17 -0.31
N MET A 28 -1.63 -8.52 -1.44
CA MET A 28 -2.98 -9.06 -1.48
C MET A 28 -3.06 -10.45 -0.89
N LYS A 29 -2.03 -11.28 -1.01
CA LYS A 29 -1.99 -12.64 -0.42
C LYS A 29 -1.94 -12.59 1.10
N HIS A 30 -1.08 -11.72 1.65
CA HIS A 30 -0.82 -11.61 3.07
C HIS A 30 -1.70 -10.59 3.81
N SER A 31 -2.62 -9.91 3.11
CA SER A 31 -3.62 -9.05 3.72
C SER A 31 -4.86 -9.82 4.19
N ASP A 32 -5.52 -9.36 5.24
CA ASP A 32 -6.86 -9.85 5.58
C ASP A 32 -7.93 -9.20 4.69
N VAL A 33 -7.68 -7.95 4.28
CA VAL A 33 -8.69 -7.11 3.67
C VAL A 33 -8.13 -6.15 2.63
N ALA A 34 -8.91 -5.92 1.58
CA ALA A 34 -8.62 -4.91 0.58
C ALA A 34 -9.94 -4.29 0.09
N GLY A 35 -10.01 -2.97 0.00
CA GLY A 35 -11.26 -2.29 -0.35
C GLY A 35 -11.14 -0.78 -0.45
N VAL A 36 -12.27 -0.16 -0.78
CA VAL A 36 -12.42 1.29 -0.82
C VAL A 36 -13.20 1.75 0.41
N LEU A 37 -12.56 2.56 1.24
CA LEU A 37 -13.15 3.24 2.38
C LEU A 37 -13.69 4.61 1.97
N THR A 38 -14.95 4.90 2.29
CA THR A 38 -15.48 6.27 2.31
C THR A 38 -15.36 6.82 3.73
N VAL A 39 -14.65 7.93 3.90
CA VAL A 39 -14.27 8.48 5.21
C VAL A 39 -15.43 9.28 5.79
N GLU A 40 -15.79 8.95 7.02
CA GLU A 40 -16.74 9.69 7.86
C GLU A 40 -16.01 10.47 8.95
N THR A 41 -14.85 9.99 9.38
CA THR A 41 -14.03 10.64 10.41
C THR A 41 -12.56 10.54 10.07
N TYR A 42 -11.88 11.69 10.14
CA TYR A 42 -10.43 11.82 10.05
C TYR A 42 -9.93 12.36 11.39
N LYS A 43 -9.04 11.63 12.06
CA LYS A 43 -8.47 12.05 13.34
C LYS A 43 -6.96 11.87 13.34
N VAL A 44 -6.24 12.94 13.67
CA VAL A 44 -4.80 12.87 13.97
C VAL A 44 -4.64 12.57 15.46
N LEU A 45 -3.81 11.59 15.79
CA LEU A 45 -3.42 11.29 17.17
C LEU A 45 -2.17 12.08 17.56
N ASP A 46 -1.96 12.29 18.85
CA ASP A 46 -0.76 12.96 19.38
C ASP A 46 0.55 12.23 18.97
N SER A 47 0.44 10.92 18.69
CA SER A 47 1.54 10.11 18.16
C SER A 47 1.90 10.37 16.68
N GLY A 48 1.18 11.28 16.00
CA GLY A 48 1.35 11.55 14.56
C GLY A 48 0.67 10.54 13.63
N LYS A 49 0.09 9.47 14.18
CA LYS A 49 -0.73 8.50 13.42
C LYS A 49 -2.09 9.08 13.08
N ILE A 50 -2.67 8.64 11.98
CA ILE A 50 -4.03 9.04 11.56
C ILE A 50 -4.98 7.85 11.74
N ILE A 51 -6.18 8.14 12.22
CA ILE A 51 -7.31 7.21 12.23
C ILE A 51 -8.32 7.70 11.20
N LEU A 52 -8.61 6.84 10.23
CA LEU A 52 -9.70 7.01 9.27
C LEU A 52 -10.82 6.05 9.64
N LYS A 53 -12.02 6.55 9.90
CA LYS A 53 -13.19 5.72 10.15
C LYS A 53 -14.24 5.96 9.08
N GLY A 54 -14.89 4.90 8.64
CA GLY A 54 -16.05 5.04 7.77
C GLY A 54 -16.62 3.71 7.31
N ARG A 55 -17.22 3.74 6.11
CA ARG A 55 -17.88 2.59 5.50
C ARG A 55 -17.13 2.09 4.29
N ALA A 56 -17.12 0.77 4.13
CA ALA A 56 -16.61 0.15 2.93
C ALA A 56 -17.61 0.38 1.78
N SER A 57 -17.13 1.00 0.70
CA SER A 57 -17.91 1.24 -0.51
C SER A 57 -17.69 0.18 -1.58
N SER A 58 -16.54 -0.50 -1.54
CA SER A 58 -16.23 -1.67 -2.35
C SER A 58 -15.27 -2.56 -1.58
N VAL A 59 -15.42 -3.87 -1.71
CA VAL A 59 -14.56 -4.86 -1.02
C VAL A 59 -14.07 -5.83 -2.08
N PHE A 60 -12.75 -5.96 -2.18
CA PHE A 60 -12.07 -6.88 -3.11
C PHE A 60 -11.59 -8.15 -2.40
N LYS A 61 -11.25 -8.04 -1.12
CA LYS A 61 -10.85 -9.17 -0.28
C LYS A 61 -11.39 -8.96 1.14
N GLY A 62 -11.84 -10.05 1.77
CA GLY A 62 -12.37 -10.06 3.13
C GLY A 62 -13.82 -9.57 3.23
N GLU A 63 -14.28 -9.31 4.45
CA GLU A 63 -15.63 -8.78 4.72
C GLU A 63 -15.51 -7.48 5.53
N MET A 64 -16.17 -6.41 5.07
CA MET A 64 -16.19 -5.13 5.77
C MET A 64 -17.50 -4.38 5.55
N ALA A 65 -18.13 -3.94 6.63
CA ALA A 65 -19.26 -3.00 6.59
C ALA A 65 -18.84 -1.60 7.07
N SER A 66 -18.21 -1.55 8.25
CA SER A 66 -17.53 -0.37 8.77
C SER A 66 -16.11 -0.74 9.17
N VAL A 67 -15.17 0.14 8.86
CA VAL A 67 -13.75 -0.09 9.10
C VAL A 67 -13.13 1.16 9.73
N THR A 68 -12.26 0.91 10.70
CA THR A 68 -11.35 1.93 11.23
C THR A 68 -9.96 1.58 10.75
N VAL A 69 -9.36 2.42 9.93
CA VAL A 69 -8.03 2.24 9.35
C VAL A 69 -7.03 3.12 10.10
N VAL A 70 -5.98 2.50 10.65
CA VAL A 70 -4.86 3.23 11.29
C VAL A 70 -3.75 3.42 10.27
N VAL A 71 -3.44 4.67 9.96
CA VAL A 71 -2.36 5.08 9.05
C VAL A 71 -1.17 5.54 9.88
N PRO A 72 -0.03 4.83 9.84
CA PRO A 72 1.10 5.12 10.71
C PRO A 72 1.87 6.38 10.30
N LYS A 73 1.89 6.71 9.01
CA LYS A 73 2.57 7.89 8.47
C LYS A 73 1.55 8.93 8.04
N ALA A 74 1.65 10.14 8.58
CA ALA A 74 0.76 11.23 8.22
C ALA A 74 0.82 11.59 6.72
N SER A 75 1.95 11.32 6.06
CA SER A 75 2.13 11.54 4.63
C SER A 75 1.22 10.69 3.76
N ASP A 76 0.80 9.53 4.23
CA ASP A 76 0.11 8.54 3.39
C ASP A 76 -1.40 8.80 3.35
N ALA A 77 -1.87 9.78 4.13
CA ALA A 77 -3.24 10.24 4.16
C ALA A 77 -3.35 11.74 3.85
N ASP A 78 -4.50 12.11 3.33
CA ASP A 78 -4.87 13.45 2.89
C ASP A 78 -6.21 13.85 3.53
N ALA A 79 -6.20 14.87 4.37
CA ALA A 79 -7.39 15.30 5.11
C ALA A 79 -8.56 15.69 4.20
N ASP A 80 -8.27 16.10 2.95
CA ASP A 80 -9.29 16.51 1.98
C ASP A 80 -9.92 15.31 1.24
N ALA A 81 -9.28 14.14 1.29
CA ALA A 81 -9.74 12.98 0.56
C ALA A 81 -10.95 12.33 1.24
N LYS A 82 -12.03 12.19 0.46
CA LYS A 82 -13.30 11.57 0.92
C LYS A 82 -13.28 10.05 0.83
N LYS A 83 -12.40 9.50 -0.01
CA LYS A 83 -12.28 8.05 -0.26
C LYS A 83 -10.83 7.62 -0.28
N TYR A 84 -10.62 6.36 0.10
CA TYR A 84 -9.31 5.73 0.12
C TYR A 84 -9.39 4.31 -0.39
N PHE A 85 -8.48 3.92 -1.27
CA PHE A 85 -8.19 2.50 -1.50
C PHE A 85 -7.17 2.05 -0.45
N PHE A 86 -7.39 0.91 0.19
CA PHE A 86 -6.43 0.40 1.17
C PHE A 86 -6.34 -1.12 1.15
N ILE A 87 -5.16 -1.59 1.55
CA ILE A 87 -4.83 -2.99 1.78
C ILE A 87 -4.36 -3.09 3.23
N GLY A 88 -5.04 -3.92 4.02
CA GLY A 88 -4.90 -3.94 5.47
C GLY A 88 -4.89 -5.33 6.09
N ASN A 89 -4.35 -5.38 7.30
CA ASN A 89 -4.50 -6.51 8.22
C ASN A 89 -5.45 -6.11 9.35
N CYS A 90 -6.43 -6.95 9.60
CA CYS A 90 -7.42 -6.73 10.64
C CYS A 90 -7.05 -7.61 11.82
N ASN A 91 -6.96 -7.01 13.01
CA ASN A 91 -6.64 -7.80 14.19
C ASN A 91 -7.77 -8.82 14.42
N SER A 92 -7.41 -10.10 14.51
CA SER A 92 -8.32 -11.27 14.46
C SER A 92 -9.41 -11.30 15.54
N TYR A 93 -9.32 -10.42 16.55
CA TYR A 93 -10.32 -10.24 17.60
C TYR A 93 -11.56 -9.43 17.20
N VAL A 94 -11.55 -8.74 16.05
CA VAL A 94 -12.60 -7.77 15.69
C VAL A 94 -13.24 -8.09 14.33
N LYS A 95 -13.61 -9.35 14.09
CA LYS A 95 -14.36 -9.75 12.87
C LYS A 95 -15.77 -9.15 12.76
N LYS A 96 -16.25 -8.44 13.79
CA LYS A 96 -17.55 -7.73 13.80
C LYS A 96 -17.35 -6.30 14.33
N GLY A 97 -16.84 -5.40 13.49
CA GLY A 97 -16.58 -3.99 13.82
C GLY A 97 -15.15 -3.48 13.55
N GLY A 98 -14.43 -4.20 12.68
CA GLY A 98 -12.96 -4.26 12.55
C GLY A 98 -12.19 -2.95 12.55
N VAL A 99 -11.34 -2.79 13.56
CA VAL A 99 -10.14 -1.94 13.46
C VAL A 99 -9.13 -2.70 12.62
N CYS A 100 -8.84 -2.18 11.43
CA CYS A 100 -7.81 -2.69 10.55
C CYS A 100 -6.63 -1.72 10.55
N SER A 101 -5.42 -2.24 10.52
CA SER A 101 -4.23 -1.43 10.27
C SER A 101 -3.86 -1.60 8.81
N VAL A 102 -3.42 -0.53 8.16
CA VAL A 102 -2.82 -0.66 6.83
C VAL A 102 -1.65 -1.63 6.91
N VAL A 103 -1.38 -2.38 5.83
CA VAL A 103 -0.23 -3.27 5.80
C VAL A 103 1.03 -2.42 5.88
N SER A 104 1.66 -2.40 7.05
CA SER A 104 2.95 -1.73 7.24
C SER A 104 4.04 -2.66 6.76
N SER A 105 4.53 -2.47 5.54
CA SER A 105 5.76 -3.16 5.11
C SER A 105 6.97 -2.57 5.83
N ARG A 106 7.99 -3.39 6.15
CA ARG A 106 9.28 -2.92 6.70
C ARG A 106 10.02 -1.96 5.74
N ILE A 107 9.57 -1.89 4.49
CA ILE A 107 10.13 -1.09 3.40
C ILE A 107 9.45 0.29 3.31
N GLY A 108 8.42 0.56 4.13
CA GLY A 108 7.78 1.87 4.19
C GLY A 108 6.91 2.20 2.97
N VAL A 109 6.47 1.17 2.24
CA VAL A 109 5.56 1.25 1.09
C VAL A 109 4.17 1.68 1.54
N GLN A 110 3.57 2.62 0.81
CA GLN A 110 2.20 3.06 1.04
C GLN A 110 1.24 1.93 0.67
N THR A 111 0.29 1.61 1.55
CA THR A 111 -0.76 0.61 1.30
C THR A 111 -2.16 1.20 1.50
N ILE A 112 -2.23 2.53 1.59
CA ILE A 112 -3.45 3.32 1.62
C ILE A 112 -3.30 4.53 0.71
N PHE A 113 -4.24 4.72 -0.19
CA PHE A 113 -4.15 5.68 -1.27
C PHE A 113 -5.40 6.56 -1.27
N PRO A 114 -5.26 7.87 -1.01
CA PRO A 114 -6.38 8.79 -1.16
C PRO A 114 -6.83 8.84 -2.62
N PHE A 115 -8.13 8.95 -2.85
CA PHE A 115 -8.66 9.28 -4.17
C PHE A 115 -8.54 10.78 -4.44
N ASP A 116 -8.41 11.13 -5.71
CA ASP A 116 -8.62 12.50 -6.16
C ASP A 116 -10.11 12.91 -6.02
N GLU A 117 -10.40 14.19 -6.23
CA GLU A 117 -11.77 14.71 -6.08
C GLU A 117 -12.75 14.07 -7.08
N GLY A 118 -12.28 13.71 -8.28
CA GLY A 118 -13.06 13.03 -9.31
C GLY A 118 -13.33 11.56 -9.01
N GLY A 119 -12.50 10.93 -8.18
CA GLY A 119 -12.56 9.49 -7.89
C GLY A 119 -12.08 8.60 -9.03
N GLU A 120 -11.48 9.19 -10.07
CA GLU A 120 -10.94 8.50 -11.23
C GLU A 120 -9.50 8.04 -10.97
N HIS A 121 -8.80 8.71 -10.06
CA HIS A 121 -7.41 8.44 -9.75
C HIS A 121 -7.22 8.20 -8.26
N ILE A 122 -6.21 7.38 -7.94
CA ILE A 122 -5.63 7.33 -6.61
C ILE A 122 -4.31 8.08 -6.59
N LEU A 123 -4.02 8.72 -5.48
CA LEU A 123 -2.80 9.47 -5.22
C LEU A 123 -1.81 8.56 -4.52
N ALA A 124 -0.69 8.33 -5.18
CA ALA A 124 0.35 7.48 -4.62
C ALA A 124 1.69 8.17 -4.49
N SER A 125 2.42 7.83 -3.43
CA SER A 125 3.79 8.26 -3.28
C SER A 125 4.66 7.63 -4.36
N ARG A 126 5.68 8.38 -4.79
CA ARG A 126 6.66 7.91 -5.78
C ARG A 126 7.27 6.57 -5.38
N GLU A 127 7.66 6.40 -4.11
CA GLU A 127 8.31 5.18 -3.59
C GLU A 127 7.43 3.94 -3.71
N SER A 128 6.12 4.15 -3.81
CA SER A 128 5.15 3.08 -3.98
C SER A 128 5.09 2.61 -5.43
N PHE A 129 5.45 3.45 -6.39
CA PHE A 129 5.39 3.12 -7.82
C PHE A 129 6.78 2.97 -8.44
N LEU A 130 7.81 3.50 -7.78
CA LEU A 130 9.17 3.57 -8.28
C LEU A 130 10.15 3.04 -7.22
N THR A 131 10.57 1.77 -7.30
CA THR A 131 11.73 1.30 -6.52
C THR A 131 12.99 1.68 -7.28
N THR A 132 13.87 2.44 -6.64
CA THR A 132 15.16 2.87 -7.20
C THR A 132 16.27 1.82 -7.01
N ARG A 133 16.00 0.70 -6.32
CA ARG A 133 17.02 -0.27 -5.91
C ARG A 133 17.06 -1.55 -6.73
N ASP A 134 15.97 -1.91 -7.41
CA ASP A 134 15.80 -3.22 -8.05
C ASP A 134 14.79 -3.23 -9.22
N GLY A 135 14.29 -2.06 -9.64
CA GLY A 135 13.45 -1.89 -10.84
C GLY A 135 12.15 -2.69 -10.82
N SER A 136 11.71 -3.11 -9.64
CA SER A 136 10.56 -4.02 -9.46
C SER A 136 9.47 -3.27 -8.71
N PHE A 137 8.47 -2.78 -9.46
CA PHE A 137 7.37 -1.98 -8.93
C PHE A 137 6.23 -2.90 -8.49
N TYR A 138 5.59 -2.62 -7.34
CA TYR A 138 4.36 -3.36 -6.99
C TYR A 138 3.17 -2.90 -7.85
N MET A 139 3.22 -1.69 -8.43
CA MET A 139 2.34 -1.21 -9.49
C MET A 139 3.18 -0.60 -10.62
N PRO A 140 3.03 -1.04 -11.88
CA PRO A 140 3.84 -0.58 -13.00
C PRO A 140 3.57 0.89 -13.39
N ASP A 141 4.59 1.55 -13.95
CA ASP A 141 4.52 2.93 -14.46
C ASP A 141 3.41 3.15 -15.50
N SER A 142 3.00 2.09 -16.21
CA SER A 142 1.89 2.14 -17.18
C SER A 142 0.54 2.49 -16.55
N TYR A 143 0.42 2.41 -15.22
CA TYR A 143 -0.79 2.81 -14.50
C TYR A 143 -0.79 4.30 -14.14
N VAL A 144 0.34 4.99 -14.28
CA VAL A 144 0.52 6.40 -13.93
C VAL A 144 0.16 7.27 -15.13
N ASP A 145 -0.82 8.14 -14.96
CA ASP A 145 -1.25 9.09 -15.99
C ASP A 145 -0.46 10.40 -15.93
N ALA A 146 -0.19 10.87 -14.72
CA ALA A 146 0.50 12.12 -14.48
C ALA A 146 1.18 12.14 -13.11
N PHE A 147 2.04 13.13 -12.90
CA PHE A 147 2.58 13.47 -11.58
C PHE A 147 2.07 14.85 -11.15
N LEU A 148 1.64 14.98 -9.90
CA LEU A 148 1.18 16.24 -9.32
C LEU A 148 2.01 16.59 -8.09
N VAL A 149 2.35 17.87 -7.93
CA VAL A 149 2.86 18.38 -6.65
C VAL A 149 1.69 18.87 -5.80
N LYS A 150 1.37 18.18 -4.69
CA LYS A 150 0.37 18.60 -3.71
C LYS A 150 1.03 18.73 -2.34
N HIS A 151 0.83 19.84 -1.64
CA HIS A 151 1.44 20.10 -0.32
C HIS A 151 2.96 19.89 -0.29
N GLY A 152 3.66 20.33 -1.35
CA GLY A 152 5.12 20.19 -1.47
C GLY A 152 5.62 18.76 -1.75
N ARG A 153 4.74 17.84 -2.15
CA ARG A 153 5.06 16.42 -2.39
C ARG A 153 4.60 15.98 -3.77
N ILE A 154 5.39 15.12 -4.41
CA ILE A 154 5.08 14.55 -5.73
C ILE A 154 4.23 13.29 -5.54
N PHE A 155 3.02 13.32 -6.08
CA PHE A 155 2.11 12.18 -6.17
C PHE A 155 2.02 11.71 -7.62
N ALA A 156 1.99 10.39 -7.80
CA ALA A 156 1.54 9.78 -9.04
C ALA A 156 0.00 9.76 -9.04
N PHE A 157 -0.61 10.23 -10.12
CA PHE A 157 -2.04 10.08 -10.41
C PHE A 157 -2.21 8.77 -11.15
N VAL A 158 -2.87 7.81 -10.51
CA VAL A 158 -2.92 6.44 -10.97
C VAL A 158 -4.35 6.09 -11.32
N LYS A 159 -4.59 5.62 -12.56
CA LYS A 159 -5.93 5.26 -13.03
C LYS A 159 -6.53 4.20 -12.13
N TRP A 160 -7.66 4.53 -11.49
CA TRP A 160 -8.35 3.57 -10.62
C TRP A 160 -8.79 2.32 -11.38
N SER A 161 -9.20 2.44 -12.65
CA SER A 161 -9.59 1.32 -13.50
C SER A 161 -8.49 0.26 -13.65
N ALA A 162 -7.24 0.70 -13.85
CA ALA A 162 -6.08 -0.19 -13.95
C ALA A 162 -5.83 -0.93 -12.63
N ILE A 163 -6.02 -0.25 -11.50
CA ILE A 163 -5.90 -0.87 -10.17
C ILE A 163 -7.00 -1.89 -9.93
N VAL A 164 -8.24 -1.60 -10.32
CA VAL A 164 -9.36 -2.53 -10.19
C VAL A 164 -9.10 -3.81 -10.98
N GLU A 165 -8.61 -3.69 -12.22
CA GLU A 165 -8.28 -4.84 -13.05
C GLU A 165 -7.19 -5.70 -12.41
N ALA A 166 -6.09 -5.08 -11.99
CA ALA A 166 -4.99 -5.77 -11.33
C ALA A 166 -5.43 -6.46 -10.02
N VAL A 167 -6.19 -5.76 -9.16
CA VAL A 167 -6.68 -6.34 -7.91
C VAL A 167 -7.64 -7.51 -8.17
N LYS A 168 -8.50 -7.42 -9.18
CA LYS A 168 -9.41 -8.51 -9.54
C LYS A 168 -8.67 -9.72 -10.09
N SER A 169 -7.67 -9.53 -10.96
CA SER A 169 -6.88 -10.66 -11.48
C SER A 169 -6.18 -11.43 -10.37
N GLU A 170 -5.74 -10.74 -9.30
CA GLU A 170 -5.13 -11.41 -8.13
C GLU A 170 -6.13 -12.22 -7.31
N VAL A 171 -7.41 -11.85 -7.31
CA VAL A 171 -8.47 -12.55 -6.56
C VAL A 171 -9.07 -13.69 -7.38
N GLU A 172 -9.27 -13.47 -8.68
CA GLU A 172 -9.95 -14.39 -9.62
C GLU A 172 -9.02 -15.42 -10.28
N GLY A 173 -7.69 -15.23 -10.27
CA GLY A 173 -6.70 -16.18 -10.79
C GLY A 173 -6.57 -17.50 -9.98
N ARG A 174 -7.67 -17.98 -9.41
CA ARG A 174 -7.82 -19.22 -8.64
C ARG A 174 -8.70 -20.23 -9.35
#